data_AF-A0A1Q6K6B6-F1
#
_entry.id   AF-A0A1Q6K6B6-F1
#
_cell.length_a   1.000
_cell.length_b   1.000
_cell.length_c   1.000
_cell.angle_alpha   90.00
_cell.angle_beta   90.00
_cell.angle_gamma   90.00
#
_symmetry.space_group_name_H-M   'P 1'
#
loop_
_entity.id
_entity.type
_entity.pdbx_description
1 polymer ?
#
loop_
_entity_poly.entity_id
_entity_poly.type
_entity_poly.pdbx_seq_one_letter_code
_entity_poly.pdbx_strand_id
1 'polypeptide(L)'
;MKKINIFLGAILLSVWSIILFFGKQLGLSMLLFAIPITYYIVTLLEKTNKIKNKNSRFLIIPIIILASTYFIFNNSFFNLLNLLVIPILLIIMILSLTTTKLIAKTLLERILDIVIEPFAYIGETMTELRNLLAGKFNINKEKTKDKKSNNIIKGICITVPLVIIIIAILASADSVFSNMITNILNSFFNLFNNVDLMGIFIRVILIVCVFIYLSSFFYIITSYDEYFVDEEVKEENKSVDSTTFKMVLTSLNVIYLVFCIIQINSLFMQKTNINYAEYARQGFFQLMVVSVINLIVILVTKKYATKNNKYLNFMCIIMVIFTFIIIISSAVRMHFYEQAYGYTFLRLLVYCVLFAEAILLIPTVLYILNKQKHLLRTYCMILIVVYIGMNFINFDAIIAKGNIERYIETGKIDLEYLEEETGTDAIPEFIQILEIKNVDEQTKNETIRYINDVYEKLSNEKMDVRDLNMSKILAKKTLEGIK
;
A
#
# COMPACT_ATOMS: atom_id res chain seq x y z
N MET A 1 22.83 -13.94 -21.15
CA MET A 1 23.43 -13.89 -19.78
C MET A 1 23.72 -15.31 -19.32
N LYS A 2 24.84 -15.57 -18.62
CA LYS A 2 25.04 -16.91 -18.02
C LYS A 2 24.02 -17.11 -16.89
N LYS A 3 23.33 -18.26 -16.85
CA LYS A 3 22.34 -18.59 -15.80
C LYS A 3 22.89 -18.44 -14.38
N ILE A 4 24.20 -18.62 -14.19
CA ILE A 4 24.89 -18.41 -12.90
C ILE A 4 24.72 -16.98 -12.33
N ASN A 5 24.53 -15.97 -13.19
CA ASN A 5 24.35 -14.58 -12.73
C ASN A 5 23.01 -14.36 -12.02
N ILE A 6 22.01 -15.24 -12.23
CA ILE A 6 20.74 -15.24 -11.50
C ILE A 6 21.01 -15.53 -10.02
N PHE A 7 21.71 -16.63 -9.75
CA PHE A 7 22.04 -17.07 -8.39
C PHE A 7 23.03 -16.12 -7.70
N LEU A 8 23.99 -15.55 -8.43
CA LEU A 8 24.90 -14.54 -7.86
C LEU A 8 24.16 -13.26 -7.45
N GLY A 9 23.17 -12.82 -8.21
CA GLY A 9 22.35 -11.68 -7.80
C GLY A 9 21.43 -12.01 -6.63
N ALA A 10 20.83 -13.20 -6.61
CA ALA A 10 20.02 -13.68 -5.50
C ALA A 10 20.80 -13.72 -4.17
N ILE A 11 22.04 -14.25 -4.17
CA ILE A 11 22.84 -14.31 -2.94
C ILE A 11 23.24 -12.91 -2.48
N LEU A 12 23.67 -12.03 -3.40
CA LEU A 12 24.02 -10.65 -3.06
C LEU A 12 22.84 -9.89 -2.46
N LEU A 13 21.66 -9.97 -3.07
CA LEU A 13 20.44 -9.31 -2.57
C LEU A 13 19.95 -9.93 -1.25
N SER A 14 20.09 -11.24 -1.05
CA SER A 14 19.75 -11.89 0.22
C SER A 14 20.62 -11.40 1.37
N VAL A 15 21.95 -11.37 1.19
CA VAL A 15 22.91 -10.83 2.17
C VAL A 15 22.62 -9.35 2.42
N TRP A 16 22.42 -8.58 1.35
CA TRP A 16 22.09 -7.15 1.44
C TRP A 16 20.81 -6.89 2.25
N SER A 17 19.74 -7.67 2.00
CA SER A 17 18.47 -7.52 2.72
C SER A 17 18.61 -7.76 4.22
N ILE A 18 19.38 -8.76 4.64
CA ILE A 18 19.59 -9.07 6.06
C ILE A 18 20.48 -8.03 6.72
N ILE A 19 21.49 -7.49 6.02
CA ILE A 19 22.29 -6.36 6.53
C ILE A 19 21.41 -5.13 6.76
N LEU A 20 20.48 -4.86 5.85
CA LEU A 20 19.62 -3.68 5.91
C LEU A 20 18.53 -3.75 6.98
N PHE A 21 17.84 -4.90 7.12
CA PHE A 21 16.60 -4.97 7.91
C PHE A 21 16.72 -5.73 9.24
N PHE A 22 17.77 -6.54 9.44
CA PHE A 22 17.85 -7.37 10.65
C PHE A 22 18.09 -6.55 11.92
N GLY A 23 17.12 -6.55 12.83
CA GLY A 23 17.17 -5.80 14.11
C GLY A 23 17.14 -4.29 13.92
N LYS A 24 16.54 -3.82 12.82
CA LYS A 24 16.60 -2.44 12.35
C LYS A 24 15.22 -1.93 11.93
N GLN A 25 15.00 -0.63 12.05
CA GLN A 25 13.81 0.03 11.53
C GLN A 25 13.96 0.28 10.02
N LEU A 26 12.85 0.39 9.30
CA LEU A 26 12.84 0.42 7.83
C LEU A 26 13.44 1.70 7.23
N GLY A 27 13.50 2.81 7.98
CA GLY A 27 14.12 4.11 7.65
C GLY A 27 14.71 4.30 6.24
N LEU A 28 16.02 4.54 6.17
CA LEU A 28 16.77 4.62 4.90
C LEU A 28 16.96 3.25 4.26
N SER A 29 16.90 2.17 5.05
CA SER A 29 17.11 0.80 4.59
C SER A 29 16.14 0.39 3.47
N MET A 30 14.88 0.85 3.51
CA MET A 30 13.91 0.57 2.46
C MET A 30 14.31 1.15 1.11
N LEU A 31 14.81 2.40 1.07
CA LEU A 31 15.33 3.03 -0.13
C LEU A 31 16.59 2.33 -0.66
N LEU A 32 17.50 1.98 0.25
CA LEU A 32 18.73 1.25 -0.06
C LEU A 32 18.46 -0.18 -0.57
N PHE A 33 17.30 -0.75 -0.28
CA PHE A 33 16.86 -2.03 -0.83
C PHE A 33 16.13 -1.87 -2.17
N ALA A 34 15.23 -0.90 -2.27
CA ALA A 34 14.39 -0.67 -3.44
C ALA A 34 15.20 -0.31 -4.70
N ILE A 35 16.28 0.47 -4.57
CA ILE A 35 17.13 0.86 -5.70
C ILE A 35 17.87 -0.36 -6.31
N PRO A 36 18.65 -1.16 -5.55
CA PRO A 36 19.32 -2.33 -6.12
C PRO A 36 18.37 -3.40 -6.65
N ILE A 37 17.24 -3.68 -5.98
CA ILE A 37 16.34 -4.74 -6.42
C ILE A 37 15.62 -4.37 -7.72
N THR A 38 15.14 -3.13 -7.87
CA THR A 38 14.52 -2.66 -9.11
C THR A 38 15.51 -2.67 -10.27
N TYR A 39 16.74 -2.17 -10.05
CA TYR A 39 17.82 -2.20 -11.03
C TYR A 39 18.17 -3.63 -11.45
N TYR A 40 18.32 -4.53 -10.49
CA TYR A 40 18.64 -5.93 -10.77
C TYR A 40 17.54 -6.62 -11.58
N ILE A 41 16.27 -6.45 -11.21
CA ILE A 41 15.13 -7.03 -11.94
C ILE A 41 15.10 -6.53 -13.39
N VAL A 42 15.24 -5.23 -13.61
CA VAL A 42 15.18 -4.66 -14.97
C VAL A 42 16.35 -5.12 -15.83
N THR A 43 17.57 -5.10 -15.29
CA THR A 43 18.75 -5.59 -16.02
C THR A 43 18.68 -7.09 -16.29
N LEU A 44 18.10 -7.86 -15.38
CA LEU A 44 17.88 -9.28 -15.55
C LEU A 44 16.92 -9.54 -16.72
N LEU A 45 15.74 -8.92 -16.71
CA LEU A 45 14.72 -9.06 -17.77
C LEU A 45 15.24 -8.56 -19.14
N GLU A 46 16.06 -7.51 -19.16
CA GLU A 46 16.70 -7.00 -20.38
C GLU A 46 17.70 -7.99 -20.95
N LYS A 47 18.59 -8.54 -20.11
CA LYS A 47 19.61 -9.50 -20.54
C LYS A 47 19.05 -10.88 -20.93
N THR A 48 17.81 -11.18 -20.55
CA THR A 48 17.08 -12.38 -20.96
C THR A 48 16.06 -12.10 -22.08
N ASN A 49 16.05 -10.90 -22.67
CA ASN A 49 15.15 -10.48 -23.74
C ASN A 49 13.65 -10.67 -23.41
N LYS A 50 13.26 -10.52 -22.14
CA LYS A 50 11.86 -10.65 -21.69
C LYS A 50 11.07 -9.34 -21.75
N ILE A 51 11.75 -8.20 -21.91
CA ILE A 51 11.09 -6.89 -21.95
C ILE A 51 10.34 -6.72 -23.28
N LYS A 52 9.00 -6.75 -23.22
CA LYS A 52 8.11 -6.43 -24.33
C LYS A 52 7.72 -4.94 -24.37
N ASN A 53 7.56 -4.30 -23.20
CA ASN A 53 7.15 -2.90 -23.11
C ASN A 53 8.15 -2.09 -22.27
N LYS A 54 9.10 -1.42 -22.94
CA LYS A 54 10.14 -0.61 -22.30
C LYS A 54 9.61 0.58 -21.50
N ASN A 55 8.45 1.12 -21.87
CA ASN A 55 7.86 2.26 -21.17
C ASN A 55 7.42 1.91 -19.75
N SER A 56 7.25 0.62 -19.42
CA SER A 56 6.91 0.20 -18.06
C SER A 56 8.03 0.43 -17.04
N ARG A 57 9.25 0.80 -17.48
CA ARG A 57 10.35 1.26 -16.60
C ARG A 57 9.98 2.50 -15.78
N PHE A 58 9.01 3.30 -16.22
CA PHE A 58 8.53 4.45 -15.44
C PHE A 58 7.96 4.05 -14.07
N LEU A 59 7.56 2.78 -13.86
CA LEU A 59 7.09 2.28 -12.55
C LEU A 59 8.22 2.18 -11.49
N ILE A 60 9.49 2.31 -11.88
CA ILE A 60 10.59 2.46 -10.90
C ILE A 60 10.41 3.74 -10.09
N ILE A 61 9.99 4.83 -10.73
CA ILE A 61 9.81 6.14 -10.08
C ILE A 61 8.88 6.06 -8.86
N PRO A 62 7.62 5.60 -8.97
CA PRO A 62 6.74 5.49 -7.81
C PRO A 62 7.26 4.53 -6.73
N ILE A 63 7.96 3.45 -7.11
CA ILE A 63 8.56 2.51 -6.15
C ILE A 63 9.65 3.20 -5.31
N ILE A 64 10.54 3.96 -5.95
CA ILE A 64 11.62 4.67 -5.25
C ILE A 64 11.07 5.82 -4.42
N ILE A 65 10.09 6.57 -4.92
CA ILE A 65 9.43 7.65 -4.19
C ILE A 65 8.76 7.10 -2.93
N LEU A 66 8.00 6.01 -3.02
CA LEU A 66 7.37 5.38 -1.84
C LEU A 66 8.40 4.74 -0.91
N ALA A 67 9.51 4.19 -1.43
CA ALA A 67 10.58 3.70 -0.56
C ALA A 67 11.27 4.83 0.22
N SER A 68 11.34 6.05 -0.34
CA SER A 68 11.93 7.21 0.35
C SER A 68 11.06 7.76 1.48
N THR A 69 9.75 7.46 1.53
CA THR A 69 8.87 7.99 2.58
C THR A 69 9.26 7.48 3.96
N TYR A 70 9.78 6.24 4.07
CA TYR A 70 10.33 5.68 5.31
C TYR A 70 11.51 6.48 5.88
N PHE A 71 12.29 7.12 5.00
CA PHE A 71 13.38 8.00 5.39
C PHE A 71 12.90 9.42 5.72
N ILE A 72 11.84 9.91 5.05
CA ILE A 72 11.38 11.29 5.17
C ILE A 72 10.41 11.49 6.34
N PHE A 73 9.37 10.66 6.42
CA PHE A 73 8.24 10.80 7.33
C PHE A 73 8.22 9.70 8.39
N ASN A 74 7.60 9.96 9.52
CA ASN A 74 7.39 8.98 10.60
C ASN A 74 5.89 8.69 10.79
N ASN A 75 5.22 8.29 9.72
CA ASN A 75 3.81 7.91 9.76
C ASN A 75 3.63 6.39 9.71
N SER A 76 3.18 5.82 10.83
CA SER A 76 3.03 4.37 11.00
C SER A 76 2.02 3.74 10.02
N PHE A 77 0.92 4.42 9.74
CA PHE A 77 -0.12 3.91 8.83
C PHE A 77 0.39 3.77 7.40
N PHE A 78 1.00 4.82 6.85
CA PHE A 78 1.54 4.79 5.49
C PHE A 78 2.74 3.85 5.39
N ASN A 79 3.59 3.75 6.43
CA ASN A 79 4.67 2.76 6.47
C ASN A 79 4.12 1.33 6.38
N LEU A 80 3.08 0.99 7.16
CA LEU A 80 2.44 -0.32 7.09
C LEU A 80 1.85 -0.60 5.71
N LEU A 81 1.15 0.37 5.13
CA LEU A 81 0.52 0.22 3.82
C LEU A 81 1.57 0.11 2.69
N ASN A 82 2.64 0.90 2.75
CA ASN A 82 3.73 0.87 1.78
C ASN A 82 4.50 -0.45 1.79
N LEU A 83 4.53 -1.17 2.92
CA LEU A 83 5.11 -2.50 3.01
C LEU A 83 4.40 -3.49 2.06
N LEU A 84 3.11 -3.28 1.78
CA LEU A 84 2.34 -4.06 0.82
C LEU A 84 2.37 -3.43 -0.59
N VAL A 85 2.20 -2.11 -0.68
CA VAL A 85 2.11 -1.42 -1.98
C VAL A 85 3.40 -1.52 -2.78
N ILE A 86 4.58 -1.43 -2.16
CA ILE A 86 5.86 -1.49 -2.87
C ILE A 86 6.09 -2.86 -3.55
N PRO A 87 5.93 -4.01 -2.86
CA PRO A 87 5.98 -5.33 -3.51
C PRO A 87 4.94 -5.49 -4.63
N ILE A 88 3.71 -5.00 -4.43
CA ILE A 88 2.67 -5.05 -5.47
C ILE A 88 3.09 -4.24 -6.70
N LEU A 89 3.63 -3.04 -6.51
CA LEU A 89 4.14 -2.22 -7.61
C LEU A 89 5.35 -2.86 -8.31
N LEU A 90 6.23 -3.55 -7.58
CA LEU A 90 7.32 -4.34 -8.17
C LEU A 90 6.78 -5.46 -9.07
N ILE A 91 5.76 -6.18 -8.63
CA ILE A 91 5.12 -7.25 -9.42
C ILE A 91 4.40 -6.67 -10.64
N ILE A 92 3.63 -5.59 -10.45
CA ILE A 92 2.99 -4.87 -11.55
C ILE A 92 4.03 -4.36 -12.55
N MET A 93 5.19 -3.89 -12.09
CA MET A 93 6.29 -3.49 -12.96
C MET A 93 6.82 -4.66 -13.78
N ILE A 94 7.05 -5.82 -13.16
CA ILE A 94 7.47 -7.05 -13.86
C ILE A 94 6.44 -7.42 -14.92
N LEU A 95 5.17 -7.59 -14.53
CA LEU A 95 4.07 -7.91 -15.45
C LEU A 95 4.00 -6.92 -16.61
N SER A 96 4.04 -5.63 -16.31
CA SER A 96 3.97 -4.55 -17.31
C SER A 96 5.20 -4.49 -18.23
N LEU A 97 6.37 -4.95 -17.80
CA LEU A 97 7.57 -5.06 -18.64
C LEU A 97 7.50 -6.27 -19.56
N THR A 98 6.97 -7.39 -19.05
CA THR A 98 6.95 -8.70 -19.72
C THR A 98 5.74 -8.96 -20.62
N THR A 99 4.67 -8.17 -20.49
CA THR A 99 3.40 -8.36 -21.23
C THR A 99 3.05 -7.14 -22.07
N THR A 100 2.32 -7.35 -23.17
CA THR A 100 1.91 -6.22 -24.04
C THR A 100 0.68 -5.52 -23.49
N LYS A 101 -0.24 -6.27 -22.88
CA LYS A 101 -1.48 -5.76 -22.31
C LYS A 101 -1.78 -6.43 -20.96
N LEU A 102 -2.04 -5.61 -19.94
CA LEU A 102 -2.58 -6.09 -18.68
C LEU A 102 -4.09 -6.27 -18.77
N ILE A 103 -4.56 -7.47 -18.40
CA ILE A 103 -5.98 -7.82 -18.40
C ILE A 103 -6.46 -7.85 -16.96
N ALA A 104 -7.37 -6.93 -16.59
CA ALA A 104 -7.85 -6.76 -15.21
C ALA A 104 -8.30 -8.06 -14.54
N LYS A 105 -8.97 -8.93 -15.32
CA LYS A 105 -9.56 -10.18 -14.85
C LYS A 105 -8.51 -11.14 -14.29
N THR A 106 -7.36 -11.24 -14.94
CA THR A 106 -6.28 -12.17 -14.57
C THR A 106 -5.18 -11.49 -13.75
N LEU A 107 -5.31 -10.20 -13.43
CA LEU A 107 -4.29 -9.49 -12.65
C LEU A 107 -4.05 -10.12 -11.29
N LEU A 108 -5.11 -10.45 -10.56
CA LEU A 108 -4.99 -11.00 -9.22
C LEU A 108 -4.32 -12.37 -9.27
N GLU A 109 -4.75 -13.24 -10.18
CA GLU A 109 -4.17 -14.57 -10.41
C GLU A 109 -2.68 -14.45 -10.74
N ARG A 110 -2.30 -13.60 -11.71
CA ARG A 110 -0.89 -13.42 -12.09
C ARG A 110 -0.03 -12.80 -11.00
N ILE A 111 -0.58 -11.91 -10.17
CA ILE A 111 0.12 -11.37 -9.00
C ILE A 111 0.38 -12.50 -8.00
N LEU A 112 -0.62 -13.33 -7.72
CA LEU A 112 -0.49 -14.47 -6.82
C LEU A 112 0.50 -15.50 -7.36
N ASP A 113 0.45 -15.82 -8.65
CA ASP A 113 1.39 -16.74 -9.30
C ASP A 113 2.83 -16.24 -9.12
N ILE A 114 3.11 -14.97 -9.41
CA ILE A 114 4.47 -14.42 -9.26
C ILE A 114 5.00 -14.50 -7.82
N VAL A 115 4.12 -14.46 -6.81
CA VAL A 115 4.49 -14.50 -5.38
C VAL A 115 4.58 -15.93 -4.84
N ILE A 116 3.64 -16.80 -5.21
CA ILE A 116 3.48 -18.13 -4.62
C ILE A 116 4.30 -19.17 -5.39
N GLU A 117 4.33 -19.07 -6.70
CA GLU A 117 4.97 -20.04 -7.57
C GLU A 117 6.48 -20.20 -7.32
N PRO A 118 7.26 -19.18 -6.90
CA PRO A 118 8.64 -19.36 -6.45
C PRO A 118 8.80 -20.49 -5.43
N PHE A 119 7.86 -20.68 -4.51
CA PHE A 119 7.89 -21.80 -3.55
C PHE A 119 7.70 -23.15 -4.23
N ALA A 120 6.84 -23.21 -5.25
CA ALA A 120 6.60 -24.41 -6.02
C ALA A 120 7.81 -24.83 -6.87
N TYR A 121 8.70 -23.91 -7.29
CA TYR A 121 9.85 -24.27 -8.13
C TYR A 121 11.18 -24.43 -7.39
N ILE A 122 11.21 -24.35 -6.05
CA ILE A 122 12.45 -24.40 -5.25
C ILE A 122 13.34 -25.59 -5.60
N GLY A 123 12.85 -26.83 -5.66
CA GLY A 123 13.76 -27.95 -5.93
C GLY A 123 14.23 -28.03 -7.39
N GLU A 124 13.45 -27.50 -8.35
CA GLU A 124 13.91 -27.38 -9.74
C GLU A 124 15.02 -26.33 -9.84
N THR A 125 14.84 -25.19 -9.19
CA THR A 125 15.81 -24.08 -9.18
C THR A 125 17.11 -24.49 -8.46
N MET A 126 17.01 -25.20 -7.34
CA MET A 126 18.18 -25.74 -6.63
C MET A 126 18.88 -26.87 -7.41
N THR A 127 18.14 -27.68 -8.17
CA THR A 127 18.74 -28.68 -9.06
C THR A 127 19.53 -28.01 -10.18
N GLU A 128 19.01 -26.93 -10.76
CA GLU A 128 19.71 -26.15 -11.77
C GLU A 128 20.97 -25.48 -11.20
N LEU A 129 20.90 -24.91 -9.99
CA LEU A 129 22.06 -24.37 -9.28
C LEU A 129 23.14 -25.45 -9.09
N ARG A 130 22.75 -26.64 -8.62
CA ARG A 130 23.65 -27.79 -8.45
C ARG A 130 24.32 -28.16 -9.77
N ASN A 131 23.57 -28.24 -10.86
CA ASN A 131 24.10 -28.59 -12.19
C ASN A 131 25.13 -27.55 -12.69
N LEU A 132 24.85 -26.26 -12.49
CA LEU A 132 25.76 -25.17 -12.86
C LEU A 132 27.05 -25.19 -12.04
N LEU A 133 26.97 -25.51 -10.74
CA LEU A 133 28.14 -25.66 -9.88
C LEU A 133 28.96 -26.90 -10.23
N ALA A 134 28.31 -28.06 -10.40
CA ALA A 134 28.99 -29.31 -10.78
C ALA A 134 29.73 -29.18 -12.12
N GLY A 135 29.12 -28.53 -13.10
CA GLY A 135 29.76 -28.24 -14.40
C GLY A 135 30.92 -27.25 -14.31
N LYS A 136 30.98 -26.40 -13.28
CA LYS A 136 32.07 -25.44 -13.06
C LYS A 136 33.22 -26.03 -12.23
N PHE A 137 32.94 -27.00 -11.37
CA PHE A 137 33.90 -27.63 -10.46
C PHE A 137 34.33 -29.06 -10.86
N ASN A 138 33.94 -29.57 -12.04
CA ASN A 138 34.27 -30.92 -12.55
C ASN A 138 33.98 -32.06 -11.55
N ILE A 139 32.88 -31.94 -10.80
CA ILE A 139 32.49 -32.95 -9.81
C ILE A 139 31.73 -34.07 -10.52
N ASN A 140 32.16 -35.32 -10.33
CA ASN A 140 31.55 -36.50 -10.95
C ASN A 140 30.05 -36.61 -10.58
N LYS A 141 29.21 -36.81 -11.60
CA LYS A 141 27.76 -36.90 -11.46
C LYS A 141 27.34 -38.24 -10.87
N GLU A 142 26.98 -38.27 -9.60
CA GLU A 142 26.10 -39.32 -9.10
C GLU A 142 24.66 -39.04 -9.54
N LYS A 143 24.03 -40.00 -10.23
CA LYS A 143 22.61 -39.94 -10.60
C LYS A 143 21.76 -40.24 -9.37
N THR A 144 21.51 -39.25 -8.53
CA THR A 144 20.51 -39.36 -7.45
C THR A 144 19.10 -39.24 -8.04
N LYS A 145 18.25 -40.26 -7.78
CA LYS A 145 16.81 -40.27 -8.11
C LYS A 145 16.05 -39.25 -7.22
N ASP A 146 16.15 -37.96 -7.53
CA ASP A 146 15.70 -36.84 -6.67
C ASP A 146 14.25 -36.34 -6.89
N LYS A 147 13.29 -37.20 -7.24
CA LYS A 147 11.87 -36.74 -7.32
C LYS A 147 11.16 -36.65 -5.96
N LYS A 148 11.60 -37.42 -4.94
CA LYS A 148 10.89 -37.51 -3.64
C LYS A 148 11.24 -36.38 -2.67
N SER A 149 12.46 -35.84 -2.71
CA SER A 149 12.94 -34.75 -1.83
C SER A 149 12.33 -33.38 -2.19
N ASN A 150 12.12 -33.12 -3.49
CA ASN A 150 11.57 -31.86 -3.98
C ASN A 150 10.15 -31.58 -3.42
N ASN A 151 9.30 -32.62 -3.32
CA ASN A 151 7.94 -32.46 -2.79
C ASN A 151 7.90 -32.14 -1.29
N ILE A 152 8.86 -32.67 -0.51
CA ILE A 152 8.94 -32.42 0.95
C ILE A 152 9.36 -30.97 1.20
N ILE A 153 10.35 -30.47 0.45
CA ILE A 153 10.82 -29.08 0.55
C ILE A 153 9.70 -28.10 0.13
N LYS A 154 9.01 -28.38 -0.99
CA LYS A 154 7.82 -27.60 -1.41
C LYS A 154 6.75 -27.57 -0.31
N GLY A 155 6.46 -28.72 0.29
CA GLY A 155 5.52 -28.83 1.42
C GLY A 155 5.92 -27.96 2.60
N ILE A 156 7.17 -28.05 3.06
CA ILE A 156 7.69 -27.26 4.19
C ILE A 156 7.62 -25.76 3.88
N CYS A 157 8.04 -25.34 2.68
CA CYS A 157 8.07 -23.93 2.30
C CYS A 157 6.68 -23.28 2.21
N ILE A 158 5.63 -24.04 1.93
CA ILE A 158 4.24 -23.54 1.90
C ILE A 158 3.61 -23.62 3.29
N THR A 159 3.81 -24.73 4.01
CA THR A 159 3.17 -24.99 5.30
C THR A 159 3.72 -24.08 6.39
N VAL A 160 5.02 -23.83 6.45
CA VAL A 160 5.62 -23.05 7.55
C VAL A 160 5.11 -21.59 7.59
N PRO A 161 5.13 -20.80 6.48
CA PRO A 161 4.57 -19.45 6.50
C PRO A 161 3.09 -19.43 6.84
N LEU A 162 2.31 -20.37 6.29
CA LEU A 162 0.88 -20.48 6.56
C LEU A 162 0.60 -20.73 8.04
N VAL A 163 1.34 -21.66 8.66
CA VAL A 163 1.22 -21.97 10.09
C VAL A 163 1.62 -20.78 10.96
N ILE A 164 2.67 -20.03 10.60
CA ILE A 164 3.07 -18.82 11.32
C ILE A 164 1.96 -17.76 11.29
N ILE A 165 1.36 -17.52 10.11
CA ILE A 165 0.25 -16.58 9.96
C ILE A 165 -0.93 -17.02 10.83
N ILE A 166 -1.29 -18.31 10.80
CA ILE A 166 -2.39 -18.85 11.61
C ILE A 166 -2.09 -18.69 13.11
N ILE A 167 -0.89 -19.02 13.57
CA ILE A 167 -0.48 -18.85 14.98
C ILE A 167 -0.57 -17.38 15.39
N ALA A 168 -0.11 -16.45 14.54
CA ALA A 168 -0.17 -15.01 14.82
C ALA A 168 -1.62 -14.51 14.91
N ILE A 169 -2.50 -14.93 14.01
CA ILE A 169 -3.92 -14.58 14.04
C ILE A 169 -4.57 -15.14 15.32
N LEU A 170 -4.32 -16.40 15.66
CA LEU A 170 -4.85 -17.02 16.87
C LEU A 170 -4.33 -16.35 18.14
N ALA A 171 -3.04 -15.97 18.18
CA ALA A 171 -2.46 -15.21 19.30
C ALA A 171 -3.00 -13.79 19.42
N SER A 172 -3.38 -13.16 18.30
CA SER A 172 -4.03 -11.85 18.35
C SER A 172 -5.48 -11.91 18.85
N ALA A 173 -6.15 -13.05 18.64
CA ALA A 173 -7.55 -13.25 19.01
C ALA A 173 -7.74 -13.71 20.47
N ASP A 174 -6.73 -14.32 21.09
CA ASP A 174 -6.84 -14.92 22.42
C ASP A 174 -5.58 -14.68 23.28
N SER A 175 -5.78 -14.06 24.45
CA SER A 175 -4.69 -13.67 25.36
C SER A 175 -4.02 -14.86 26.07
N VAL A 176 -4.73 -15.97 26.29
CA VAL A 176 -4.18 -17.18 26.88
C VAL A 176 -3.28 -17.88 25.86
N PHE A 177 -3.75 -18.00 24.61
CA PHE A 177 -2.95 -18.55 23.53
C PHE A 177 -1.72 -17.70 23.25
N SER A 178 -1.87 -16.37 23.24
CA SER A 178 -0.75 -15.42 23.14
C SER A 178 0.31 -15.66 24.20
N ASN A 179 -0.09 -15.74 25.47
CA ASN A 179 0.84 -15.98 26.57
C ASN A 179 1.55 -17.35 26.46
N MET A 180 0.84 -18.40 26.03
CA MET A 180 1.46 -19.72 25.78
C MET A 180 2.51 -19.64 24.66
N ILE A 181 2.18 -19.03 23.52
CA ILE A 181 3.11 -18.87 22.40
C ILE A 181 4.30 -18.00 22.79
N THR A 182 4.08 -16.87 23.46
CA THR A 182 5.15 -15.99 23.94
C THR A 182 6.06 -16.72 24.93
N ASN A 183 5.52 -17.56 25.82
CA ASN A 183 6.34 -18.38 26.73
C ASN A 183 7.14 -19.46 26.01
N ILE A 184 6.56 -20.12 24.99
CA ILE A 184 7.26 -21.10 24.15
C ILE A 184 8.37 -20.42 23.36
N LEU A 185 8.08 -19.28 22.74
CA LEU A 185 9.05 -18.48 22.00
C LEU A 185 10.14 -17.97 22.93
N ASN A 186 9.81 -17.41 24.09
CA ASN A 186 10.79 -16.95 25.06
C ASN A 186 11.65 -18.11 25.58
N SER A 187 11.09 -19.29 25.82
CA SER A 187 11.87 -20.47 26.22
C SER A 187 12.78 -20.97 25.09
N PHE A 188 12.28 -20.96 23.85
CA PHE A 188 13.06 -21.26 22.65
C PHE A 188 14.21 -20.25 22.51
N PHE A 189 13.93 -18.95 22.50
CA PHE A 189 14.92 -17.88 22.42
C PHE A 189 15.87 -17.83 23.63
N ASN A 190 15.44 -18.22 24.83
CA ASN A 190 16.29 -18.30 26.01
C ASN A 190 17.29 -19.46 25.94
N LEU A 191 16.96 -20.58 25.26
CA LEU A 191 17.94 -21.61 24.91
C LEU A 191 19.02 -21.08 23.94
N PHE A 192 18.76 -19.95 23.30
CA PHE A 192 19.58 -19.31 22.27
C PHE A 192 20.27 -18.01 22.73
N ASN A 193 20.08 -17.61 23.99
CA ASN A 193 20.58 -16.33 24.53
C ASN A 193 22.04 -16.36 25.01
N ASN A 194 22.72 -17.51 24.95
CA ASN A 194 24.14 -17.58 25.25
C ASN A 194 24.95 -17.62 23.94
N VAL A 195 25.67 -16.52 23.67
CA VAL A 195 26.71 -16.27 22.64
C VAL A 195 26.25 -15.57 21.33
N ASP A 196 27.03 -14.57 20.89
CA ASP A 196 27.00 -13.87 19.58
C ASP A 196 26.88 -14.81 18.35
N LEU A 197 27.28 -16.08 18.48
CA LEU A 197 27.19 -17.12 17.45
C LEU A 197 25.75 -17.40 17.03
N MET A 198 24.78 -17.21 17.93
CA MET A 198 23.38 -17.51 17.64
C MET A 198 22.71 -16.41 16.80
N GLY A 199 23.08 -15.15 17.01
CA GLY A 199 22.70 -14.05 16.13
C GLY A 199 23.25 -14.23 14.71
N ILE A 200 24.49 -14.73 14.60
CA ILE A 200 25.09 -15.09 13.30
C ILE A 200 24.36 -16.27 12.68
N PHE A 201 24.02 -17.31 13.45
CA PHE A 201 23.30 -18.48 12.97
C PHE A 201 21.90 -18.12 12.40
N ILE A 202 21.12 -17.31 13.12
CA ILE A 202 19.81 -16.81 12.66
C ILE A 202 19.97 -16.01 11.37
N ARG A 203 20.96 -15.11 11.30
CA ARG A 203 21.23 -14.33 10.08
C ARG A 203 21.58 -15.24 8.90
N VAL A 204 22.40 -16.27 9.11
CA VAL A 204 22.75 -17.24 8.06
C VAL A 204 21.50 -17.99 7.59
N ILE A 205 20.64 -18.45 8.51
CA ILE A 205 19.38 -19.11 8.14
C ILE A 205 18.49 -18.16 7.32
N LEU A 206 18.32 -16.91 7.77
CA LEU A 206 17.50 -15.93 7.05
C LEU A 206 18.08 -15.62 5.66
N ILE A 207 19.40 -15.47 5.54
CA ILE A 207 20.08 -15.31 4.24
C ILE A 207 19.79 -16.51 3.34
N VAL A 208 19.89 -17.73 3.85
CA VAL A 208 19.61 -18.96 3.08
C VAL A 208 18.14 -19.01 2.64
N CYS A 209 17.20 -18.71 3.53
CA CYS A 209 15.77 -18.68 3.20
C CYS A 209 15.45 -17.65 2.11
N VAL A 210 15.94 -16.41 2.27
CA VAL A 210 15.75 -15.34 1.29
C VAL A 210 16.45 -15.68 -0.03
N PHE A 211 17.65 -16.28 0.03
CA PHE A 211 18.37 -16.73 -1.16
C PHE A 211 17.60 -17.78 -1.95
N ILE A 212 17.03 -18.79 -1.28
CA ILE A 212 16.23 -19.85 -1.91
C ILE A 212 15.01 -19.25 -2.62
N TYR A 213 14.29 -18.35 -1.94
CA TYR A 213 13.13 -17.68 -2.51
C TYR A 213 13.51 -16.78 -3.70
N LEU A 214 14.47 -15.86 -3.52
CA LEU A 214 14.90 -14.94 -4.59
C LEU A 214 15.49 -15.68 -5.79
N SER A 215 16.24 -16.76 -5.57
CA SER A 215 16.74 -17.60 -6.67
C SER A 215 15.60 -18.19 -7.49
N SER A 216 14.57 -18.70 -6.80
CA SER A 216 13.40 -19.29 -7.47
C SER A 216 12.57 -18.23 -8.17
N PHE A 217 12.34 -17.09 -7.53
CA PHE A 217 11.65 -15.94 -8.10
C PHE A 217 12.33 -15.42 -9.37
N PHE A 218 13.64 -15.16 -9.33
CA PHE A 218 14.39 -14.70 -10.50
C PHE A 218 14.47 -15.75 -11.61
N TYR A 219 14.50 -17.03 -11.26
CA TYR A 219 14.44 -18.12 -12.23
C TYR A 219 13.08 -18.17 -12.94
N ILE A 220 11.96 -18.02 -12.21
CA ILE A 220 10.61 -18.03 -12.80
C ILE A 220 10.43 -16.88 -13.79
N ILE A 221 10.74 -15.64 -13.37
CA ILE A 221 10.54 -14.45 -14.22
C ILE A 221 11.44 -14.45 -15.47
N THR A 222 12.48 -15.28 -15.52
CA THR A 222 13.42 -15.38 -16.65
C THR A 222 13.26 -16.63 -17.49
N SER A 223 12.81 -17.74 -16.93
CA SER A 223 12.90 -19.07 -17.57
C SER A 223 11.55 -19.62 -18.00
N TYR A 224 10.44 -19.16 -17.43
CA TYR A 224 9.10 -19.66 -17.78
C TYR A 224 8.32 -18.58 -18.53
N ASP A 225 8.22 -18.73 -19.85
CA ASP A 225 7.42 -17.85 -20.72
C ASP A 225 5.92 -17.99 -20.49
N GLU A 226 5.48 -19.12 -19.94
CA GLU A 226 4.07 -19.50 -19.78
C GLU A 226 3.28 -18.50 -18.91
N TYR A 227 3.91 -17.90 -17.90
CA TYR A 227 3.29 -16.85 -17.07
C TYR A 227 3.16 -15.50 -17.78
N PHE A 228 3.87 -15.29 -18.89
CA PHE A 228 3.99 -14.01 -19.60
C PHE A 228 3.44 -14.05 -21.04
N VAL A 229 2.74 -15.13 -21.39
CA VAL A 229 1.93 -15.19 -22.61
C VAL A 229 0.80 -14.17 -22.48
N ASP A 230 0.57 -13.42 -23.55
CA ASP A 230 -0.64 -12.61 -23.64
C ASP A 230 -1.78 -13.59 -23.83
N GLU A 231 -2.56 -13.88 -22.79
CA GLU A 231 -3.79 -14.63 -22.97
C GLU A 231 -4.65 -13.87 -23.98
N GLU A 232 -4.91 -14.49 -25.14
CA GLU A 232 -6.01 -14.10 -26.00
C GLU A 232 -7.31 -14.48 -25.28
N VAL A 233 -7.64 -13.76 -24.22
CA VAL A 233 -9.01 -13.74 -23.72
C VAL A 233 -9.81 -13.13 -24.87
N LYS A 234 -10.42 -13.99 -25.69
CA LYS A 234 -11.48 -13.58 -26.60
C LYS A 234 -12.49 -12.87 -25.72
N GLU A 235 -12.49 -11.55 -25.77
CA GLU A 235 -13.55 -10.75 -25.20
C GLU A 235 -14.79 -11.16 -26.00
N GLU A 236 -15.53 -12.15 -25.48
CA GLU A 236 -16.88 -12.45 -25.94
C GLU A 236 -17.68 -11.18 -25.67
N ASN A 237 -17.69 -10.30 -26.67
CA ASN A 237 -18.55 -9.14 -26.73
C ASN A 237 -19.96 -9.66 -27.05
N LYS A 238 -20.55 -10.41 -26.11
CA LYS A 238 -22.00 -10.60 -26.08
C LYS A 238 -22.58 -9.23 -25.79
N SER A 239 -22.92 -8.52 -26.85
CA SER A 239 -23.69 -7.28 -26.75
C SER A 239 -25.04 -7.65 -26.12
N VAL A 240 -25.25 -7.21 -24.88
CA VAL A 240 -26.54 -7.33 -24.23
C VAL A 240 -27.47 -6.31 -24.87
N ASP A 241 -28.77 -6.63 -24.96
CA ASP A 241 -29.75 -5.68 -25.47
C ASP A 241 -29.64 -4.34 -24.72
N SER A 242 -29.55 -3.26 -25.49
CA SER A 242 -29.35 -1.91 -24.97
C SER A 242 -30.52 -1.43 -24.11
N THR A 243 -31.70 -2.07 -24.20
CA THR A 243 -32.90 -1.69 -23.44
C THR A 243 -32.68 -1.81 -21.93
N THR A 244 -32.03 -2.88 -21.46
CA THR A 244 -31.75 -3.08 -20.02
C THR A 244 -30.89 -1.94 -19.46
N PHE A 245 -29.81 -1.59 -20.16
CA PHE A 245 -28.94 -0.48 -19.74
C PHE A 245 -29.64 0.87 -19.78
N LYS A 246 -30.50 1.11 -20.79
CA LYS A 246 -31.32 2.33 -20.84
C LYS A 246 -32.21 2.42 -19.60
N MET A 247 -32.99 1.39 -19.30
CA MET A 247 -33.87 1.36 -18.14
C MET A 247 -33.13 1.61 -16.83
N VAL A 248 -32.03 0.88 -16.58
CA VAL A 248 -31.24 1.03 -15.36
C VAL A 248 -30.70 2.46 -15.22
N LEU A 249 -30.07 3.01 -16.26
CA LEU A 249 -29.52 4.35 -16.22
C LEU A 249 -30.60 5.42 -16.05
N THR A 250 -31.73 5.30 -16.73
CA THR A 250 -32.84 6.24 -16.58
C THR A 250 -33.40 6.22 -15.16
N SER A 251 -33.67 5.03 -14.61
CA SER A 251 -34.17 4.88 -13.24
C SER A 251 -33.21 5.46 -12.21
N LEU A 252 -31.92 5.13 -12.31
CA LEU A 252 -30.88 5.66 -11.41
C LEU A 252 -30.77 7.18 -11.52
N ASN A 253 -30.75 7.74 -12.74
CA ASN A 253 -30.68 9.18 -12.94
C ASN A 253 -31.90 9.93 -12.41
N VAL A 254 -33.11 9.36 -12.49
CA VAL A 254 -34.31 9.95 -11.89
C VAL A 254 -34.19 9.96 -10.36
N ILE A 255 -33.76 8.86 -9.75
CA ILE A 255 -33.52 8.79 -8.30
C ILE A 255 -32.46 9.81 -7.89
N TYR A 256 -31.34 9.87 -8.62
CA TYR A 256 -30.25 10.80 -8.32
C TYR A 256 -30.63 12.26 -8.54
N LEU A 257 -31.50 12.58 -9.51
CA LEU A 257 -32.04 13.91 -9.66
C LEU A 257 -32.80 14.35 -8.41
N VAL A 258 -33.76 13.53 -7.95
CA VAL A 258 -34.52 13.80 -6.73
C VAL A 258 -33.59 13.91 -5.52
N PHE A 259 -32.64 12.99 -5.42
CA PHE A 259 -31.68 12.97 -4.33
C PHE A 259 -30.77 14.21 -4.30
N CYS A 260 -30.25 14.64 -5.45
CA CYS A 260 -29.44 15.86 -5.56
C CYS A 260 -30.26 17.11 -5.19
N ILE A 261 -31.53 17.20 -5.59
CA ILE A 261 -32.42 18.31 -5.19
C ILE A 261 -32.55 18.35 -3.66
N ILE A 262 -32.78 17.19 -3.02
CA ILE A 262 -32.87 17.10 -1.55
C ILE A 262 -31.55 17.50 -0.89
N GLN A 263 -30.41 17.02 -1.41
CA GLN A 263 -29.09 17.35 -0.86
C GLN A 263 -28.79 18.85 -0.95
N ILE A 264 -29.03 19.45 -2.12
CA ILE A 264 -28.80 20.88 -2.35
C ILE A 264 -29.67 21.70 -1.39
N ASN A 265 -30.96 21.39 -1.28
CA ASN A 265 -31.86 22.08 -0.35
C ASN A 265 -31.43 21.91 1.11
N SER A 266 -31.05 20.69 1.49
CA SER A 266 -30.54 20.41 2.83
C SER A 266 -29.30 21.25 3.15
N LEU A 267 -28.36 21.39 2.21
CA LEU A 267 -27.16 22.21 2.39
C LEU A 267 -27.48 23.70 2.55
N PHE A 268 -28.45 24.23 1.79
CA PHE A 268 -28.84 25.65 1.87
C PHE A 268 -29.72 25.97 3.09
N MET A 269 -30.60 25.06 3.50
CA MET A 269 -31.46 25.22 4.68
C MET A 269 -30.69 25.10 6.01
N GLN A 270 -29.51 24.46 6.02
CA GLN A 270 -28.76 24.18 7.24
C GLN A 270 -27.98 25.37 7.84
N LYS A 271 -27.98 26.55 7.19
CA LYS A 271 -27.50 27.79 7.84
C LYS A 271 -28.33 28.19 9.08
N THR A 272 -29.45 27.52 9.35
CA THR A 272 -30.32 27.78 10.51
C THR A 272 -30.34 26.60 11.50
N ASN A 273 -29.50 26.64 12.54
CA ASN A 273 -29.64 25.95 13.83
C ASN A 273 -29.96 24.43 13.86
N ILE A 274 -29.08 23.56 13.35
CA ILE A 274 -29.17 22.11 13.63
C ILE A 274 -27.81 21.56 14.11
N ASN A 275 -27.86 20.57 15.01
CA ASN A 275 -26.72 19.82 15.52
C ASN A 275 -26.03 19.02 14.40
N TYR A 276 -25.02 19.63 13.76
CA TYR A 276 -24.28 19.12 12.58
C TYR A 276 -23.71 17.71 12.75
N ALA A 277 -23.42 17.34 13.99
CA ALA A 277 -22.87 16.06 14.39
C ALA A 277 -23.65 14.83 13.91
N GLU A 278 -24.97 14.89 14.02
CA GLU A 278 -25.86 13.76 13.77
C GLU A 278 -26.11 13.58 12.27
N TYR A 279 -26.20 14.70 11.55
CA TYR A 279 -26.31 14.73 10.09
C TYR A 279 -25.01 14.28 9.39
N ALA A 280 -23.85 14.58 9.97
CA ALA A 280 -22.55 14.18 9.43
C ALA A 280 -22.31 12.67 9.51
N ARG A 281 -22.81 12.00 10.55
CA ARG A 281 -22.58 10.56 10.77
C ARG A 281 -23.50 9.66 9.93
N GLN A 282 -24.73 10.09 9.65
CA GLN A 282 -25.67 9.27 8.88
C GLN A 282 -25.56 9.51 7.37
N GLY A 283 -25.37 8.43 6.61
CA GLY A 283 -25.44 8.46 5.15
C GLY A 283 -24.12 8.77 4.44
N PHE A 284 -23.11 9.32 5.12
CA PHE A 284 -21.82 9.71 4.49
C PHE A 284 -21.14 8.52 3.78
N PHE A 285 -20.92 7.40 4.49
CA PHE A 285 -20.26 6.23 3.90
C PHE A 285 -21.10 5.60 2.79
N GLN A 286 -22.42 5.62 2.93
CA GLN A 286 -23.35 5.15 1.89
C GLN A 286 -23.18 5.99 0.61
N LEU A 287 -22.95 7.30 0.72
CA LEU A 287 -22.74 8.17 -0.45
C LEU A 287 -21.44 7.88 -1.18
N MET A 288 -20.36 7.62 -0.46
CA MET A 288 -19.10 7.17 -1.08
C MET A 288 -19.27 5.82 -1.78
N VAL A 289 -20.04 4.90 -1.20
CA VAL A 289 -20.32 3.60 -1.85
C VAL A 289 -21.15 3.81 -3.13
N VAL A 290 -22.15 4.69 -3.10
CA VAL A 290 -22.98 5.02 -4.27
C VAL A 290 -22.15 5.63 -5.40
N SER A 291 -21.19 6.51 -5.09
CA SER A 291 -20.34 7.14 -6.10
C SER A 291 -19.42 6.11 -6.80
N VAL A 292 -18.86 5.17 -6.04
CA VAL A 292 -18.10 4.02 -6.60
C VAL A 292 -18.99 3.11 -7.44
N ILE A 293 -20.21 2.79 -6.98
CA ILE A 293 -21.18 2.01 -7.76
C ILE A 293 -21.50 2.71 -9.09
N ASN A 294 -21.62 4.04 -9.09
CA ASN A 294 -21.90 4.79 -10.30
C ASN A 294 -20.78 4.64 -11.34
N LEU A 295 -19.51 4.71 -10.91
CA LEU A 295 -18.39 4.44 -11.80
C LEU A 295 -18.47 3.02 -12.39
N ILE A 296 -18.75 2.00 -11.57
CA ILE A 296 -18.88 0.61 -12.04
C ILE A 296 -20.02 0.49 -13.08
N VAL A 297 -21.19 1.08 -12.81
CA VAL A 297 -22.33 1.05 -13.74
C VAL A 297 -21.98 1.69 -15.09
N ILE A 298 -21.24 2.81 -15.09
CA ILE A 298 -20.75 3.45 -16.33
C ILE A 298 -19.84 2.51 -17.10
N LEU A 299 -18.87 1.89 -16.41
CA LEU A 299 -17.90 0.98 -17.01
C LEU A 299 -18.58 -0.24 -17.62
N VAL A 300 -19.48 -0.89 -16.88
CA VAL A 300 -20.24 -2.05 -17.32
C VAL A 300 -21.12 -1.67 -18.53
N THR A 301 -21.82 -0.54 -18.48
CA THR A 301 -22.65 -0.07 -19.60
C THR A 301 -21.81 0.16 -20.85
N LYS A 302 -20.70 0.87 -20.75
CA LYS A 302 -19.83 1.16 -21.90
C LYS A 302 -19.13 -0.08 -22.46
N LYS A 303 -18.90 -1.10 -21.62
CA LYS A 303 -18.29 -2.37 -22.03
C LYS A 303 -19.27 -3.27 -22.80
N TYR A 304 -20.51 -3.41 -22.33
CA TYR A 304 -21.45 -4.42 -22.83
C TYR A 304 -22.59 -3.88 -23.71
N ALA A 305 -22.91 -2.59 -23.64
CA ALA A 305 -23.98 -2.03 -24.47
C ALA A 305 -23.53 -1.85 -25.93
N THR A 306 -24.51 -1.76 -26.83
CA THR A 306 -24.26 -1.51 -28.26
C THR A 306 -23.41 -0.24 -28.45
N LYS A 307 -22.31 -0.37 -29.20
CA LYS A 307 -21.37 0.74 -29.45
C LYS A 307 -22.09 1.93 -30.10
N ASN A 308 -21.63 3.15 -29.76
CA ASN A 308 -22.09 4.43 -30.32
C ASN A 308 -23.56 4.81 -30.06
N ASN A 309 -24.19 4.27 -29.02
CA ASN A 309 -25.52 4.72 -28.60
C ASN A 309 -25.46 6.10 -27.92
N LYS A 310 -25.92 7.16 -28.62
CA LYS A 310 -25.91 8.54 -28.14
C LYS A 310 -26.70 8.72 -26.83
N TYR A 311 -27.82 8.01 -26.66
CA TYR A 311 -28.64 8.08 -25.45
C TYR A 311 -27.89 7.54 -24.23
N LEU A 312 -27.25 6.38 -24.35
CA LEU A 312 -26.48 5.79 -23.25
C LEU A 312 -25.29 6.68 -22.87
N ASN A 313 -24.58 7.25 -23.86
CA ASN A 313 -23.51 8.20 -23.58
C ASN A 313 -24.03 9.44 -22.83
N PHE A 314 -25.18 10.00 -23.25
CA PHE A 314 -25.81 11.14 -22.58
C PHE A 314 -26.22 10.80 -21.14
N MET A 315 -26.86 9.66 -20.92
CA MET A 315 -27.27 9.21 -19.58
C MET A 315 -26.07 8.92 -18.67
N CYS A 316 -24.98 8.36 -19.19
CA CYS A 316 -23.74 8.20 -18.43
C CYS A 316 -23.12 9.55 -18.05
N ILE A 317 -23.16 10.56 -18.94
CA ILE A 317 -22.67 11.91 -18.63
C ILE A 317 -23.51 12.56 -17.53
N ILE A 318 -24.84 12.44 -17.60
CA ILE A 318 -25.73 12.90 -16.52
C ILE A 318 -25.36 12.23 -15.20
N MET A 319 -25.12 10.91 -15.22
CA MET A 319 -24.76 10.17 -14.01
C MET A 319 -23.40 10.60 -13.44
N VAL A 320 -22.43 10.95 -14.30
CA VAL A 320 -21.16 11.58 -13.87
C VAL A 320 -21.41 12.92 -13.19
N ILE A 321 -22.30 13.75 -13.73
CA ILE A 321 -22.67 15.05 -13.12
C ILE A 321 -23.28 14.83 -11.74
N PHE A 322 -24.22 13.90 -11.60
CA PHE A 322 -24.79 13.57 -10.29
C PHE A 322 -23.74 13.01 -9.33
N THR A 323 -22.84 12.16 -9.81
CA THR A 323 -21.73 11.63 -8.99
C THR A 323 -20.84 12.77 -8.49
N PHE A 324 -20.52 13.76 -9.33
CA PHE A 324 -19.77 14.94 -8.92
C PHE A 324 -20.49 15.77 -7.85
N ILE A 325 -21.81 15.96 -7.98
CA ILE A 325 -22.63 16.65 -6.96
C ILE A 325 -22.60 15.87 -5.63
N ILE A 326 -22.71 14.53 -5.68
CA ILE A 326 -22.64 13.66 -4.49
C ILE A 326 -21.27 13.76 -3.82
N ILE A 327 -20.17 13.79 -4.58
CA ILE A 327 -18.81 13.97 -4.06
C ILE A 327 -18.69 15.30 -3.34
N ILE A 328 -19.15 16.41 -3.94
CA ILE A 328 -19.14 17.73 -3.30
C ILE A 328 -19.98 17.73 -2.03
N SER A 329 -21.20 17.18 -2.07
CA SER A 329 -22.06 17.10 -0.89
C SER A 329 -21.39 16.31 0.23
N SER A 330 -20.72 15.21 -0.11
CA SER A 330 -19.98 14.38 0.85
C SER A 330 -18.79 15.13 1.45
N ALA A 331 -18.03 15.88 0.65
CA ALA A 331 -16.93 16.72 1.14
C ALA A 331 -17.40 17.84 2.08
N VAL A 332 -18.54 18.49 1.77
CA VAL A 332 -19.11 19.53 2.64
C VAL A 332 -19.58 18.95 3.97
N ARG A 333 -20.24 17.78 3.98
CA ARG A 333 -20.60 17.08 5.22
C ARG A 333 -19.37 16.74 6.05
N MET A 334 -18.31 16.31 5.37
CA MET A 334 -17.04 15.99 6.00
C MET A 334 -16.42 17.20 6.70
N HIS A 335 -16.49 18.36 6.06
CA HIS A 335 -16.00 19.61 6.60
C HIS A 335 -16.76 20.04 7.84
N PHE A 336 -18.09 19.95 7.84
CA PHE A 336 -18.85 20.20 9.06
C PHE A 336 -18.58 19.17 10.16
N TYR A 337 -18.31 17.91 9.80
CA TYR A 337 -17.95 16.89 10.77
C TYR A 337 -16.64 17.22 11.48
N GLU A 338 -15.64 17.66 10.69
CA GLU A 338 -14.34 18.10 11.16
C GLU A 338 -14.43 19.37 12.01
N GLN A 339 -15.22 20.37 11.62
CA GLN A 339 -15.43 21.56 12.46
C GLN A 339 -16.03 21.22 13.83
N ALA A 340 -16.97 20.27 13.88
CA ALA A 340 -17.65 19.90 15.12
C ALA A 340 -16.80 19.02 16.05
N TYR A 341 -15.96 18.13 15.50
CA TYR A 341 -15.24 17.10 16.28
C TYR A 341 -13.73 17.10 16.12
N GLY A 342 -13.18 17.95 15.26
CA GLY A 342 -11.77 18.02 14.95
C GLY A 342 -11.29 17.16 13.80
N TYR A 343 -9.99 17.29 13.55
CA TYR A 343 -9.28 16.48 12.58
C TYR A 343 -9.00 15.11 13.16
N THR A 344 -9.21 14.08 12.35
CA THR A 344 -8.69 12.73 12.63
C THR A 344 -8.14 12.14 11.35
N PHE A 345 -7.32 11.10 11.49
CA PHE A 345 -6.71 10.40 10.36
C PHE A 345 -7.74 9.94 9.33
N LEU A 346 -8.79 9.25 9.77
CA LEU A 346 -9.85 8.75 8.88
C LEU A 346 -10.56 9.89 8.13
N ARG A 347 -10.71 11.05 8.76
CA ARG A 347 -11.36 12.20 8.12
C ARG A 347 -10.55 12.78 6.97
N LEU A 348 -9.23 12.90 7.16
CA LEU A 348 -8.32 13.30 6.09
C LEU A 348 -8.27 12.27 4.96
N LEU A 349 -8.27 10.97 5.30
CA LEU A 349 -8.28 9.89 4.32
C LEU A 349 -9.52 9.96 3.41
N VAL A 350 -10.68 10.31 3.97
CA VAL A 350 -11.91 10.53 3.20
C VAL A 350 -11.73 11.63 2.15
N TYR A 351 -11.16 12.79 2.51
CA TYR A 351 -10.93 13.84 1.51
C TYR A 351 -10.01 13.37 0.38
N CYS A 352 -8.98 12.59 0.69
CA CYS A 352 -8.11 12.01 -0.33
C CYS A 352 -8.86 11.05 -1.25
N VAL A 353 -9.76 10.22 -0.73
CA VAL A 353 -10.60 9.32 -1.53
C VAL A 353 -11.56 10.10 -2.42
N LEU A 354 -12.26 11.10 -1.87
CA LEU A 354 -13.17 11.96 -2.65
C LEU A 354 -12.43 12.74 -3.74
N PHE A 355 -11.21 13.21 -3.45
CA PHE A 355 -10.34 13.86 -4.42
C PHE A 355 -9.90 12.90 -5.52
N ALA A 356 -9.46 11.69 -5.15
CA ALA A 356 -9.12 10.65 -6.12
C ALA A 356 -10.31 10.36 -7.05
N GLU A 357 -11.50 10.18 -6.48
CA GLU A 357 -12.71 9.90 -7.23
C GLU A 357 -13.08 11.04 -8.18
N ALA A 358 -13.01 12.30 -7.73
CA ALA A 358 -13.26 13.47 -8.56
C ALA A 358 -12.32 13.52 -9.77
N ILE A 359 -11.03 13.21 -9.58
CA ILE A 359 -10.06 13.14 -10.69
C ILE A 359 -10.40 11.98 -11.64
N LEU A 360 -10.81 10.82 -11.13
CA LEU A 360 -11.19 9.66 -11.96
C LEU A 360 -12.40 9.95 -12.86
N LEU A 361 -13.27 10.91 -12.52
CA LEU A 361 -14.37 11.32 -13.40
C LEU A 361 -13.87 11.87 -14.74
N ILE A 362 -12.70 12.52 -14.79
CA ILE A 362 -12.15 13.11 -16.02
C ILE A 362 -11.90 12.05 -17.12
N PRO A 363 -11.04 11.03 -16.90
CA PRO A 363 -10.85 9.97 -17.88
C PRO A 363 -12.12 9.12 -18.10
N THR A 364 -13.04 9.08 -17.13
CA THR A 364 -14.36 8.45 -17.31
C THR A 364 -15.19 9.16 -18.37
N VAL A 365 -15.25 10.49 -18.33
CA VAL A 365 -15.91 11.29 -19.38
C VAL A 365 -15.23 11.07 -20.73
N LEU A 366 -13.89 11.11 -20.79
CA LEU A 366 -13.15 10.84 -22.03
C LEU A 366 -13.43 9.43 -22.57
N TYR A 367 -13.61 8.43 -21.70
CA TYR A 367 -13.99 7.08 -22.08
C TYR A 367 -15.43 7.00 -22.61
N ILE A 368 -16.38 7.68 -21.98
CA ILE A 368 -17.76 7.77 -22.47
C ILE A 368 -17.79 8.39 -23.87
N LEU A 369 -16.97 9.43 -24.10
CA LEU A 369 -16.82 10.12 -25.38
C LEU A 369 -15.95 9.37 -26.42
N ASN A 370 -15.54 8.13 -26.13
CA ASN A 370 -14.67 7.30 -26.98
C ASN A 370 -13.29 7.93 -27.30
N LYS A 371 -12.83 8.91 -26.50
CA LYS A 371 -11.50 9.55 -26.61
C LYS A 371 -10.41 8.83 -25.81
N GLN A 372 -10.79 7.93 -24.90
CA GLN A 372 -9.87 7.14 -24.08
C GLN A 372 -9.98 5.65 -24.42
N LYS A 373 -8.87 4.99 -24.76
CA LYS A 373 -8.85 3.54 -25.09
C LYS A 373 -8.42 2.65 -23.91
N HIS A 374 -7.56 3.16 -23.03
CA HIS A 374 -6.95 2.38 -21.95
C HIS A 374 -7.36 2.92 -20.56
N LEU A 375 -8.65 2.91 -20.26
CA LEU A 375 -9.19 3.54 -19.05
C LEU A 375 -8.58 2.97 -17.76
N LEU A 376 -8.52 1.64 -17.62
CA LEU A 376 -7.95 0.99 -16.44
C LEU A 376 -6.50 1.43 -16.18
N ARG A 377 -5.67 1.49 -17.24
CA ARG A 377 -4.28 1.94 -17.11
C ARG A 377 -4.21 3.38 -16.60
N THR A 378 -5.07 4.26 -17.11
CA THR A 378 -5.15 5.65 -16.65
C THR A 378 -5.63 5.76 -15.20
N TYR A 379 -6.63 4.96 -14.80
CA TYR A 379 -7.06 4.89 -13.40
C TYR A 379 -5.93 4.45 -12.48
N CYS A 380 -5.22 3.36 -12.81
CA CYS A 380 -4.08 2.91 -12.01
C CYS A 380 -3.00 3.99 -11.89
N MET A 381 -2.67 4.71 -12.98
CA MET A 381 -1.71 5.82 -12.92
C MET A 381 -2.18 6.94 -12.00
N ILE A 382 -3.44 7.38 -12.12
CA ILE A 382 -4.02 8.42 -11.27
C ILE A 382 -3.99 8.00 -9.80
N LEU A 383 -4.42 6.76 -9.50
CA LEU A 383 -4.43 6.24 -8.14
C LEU A 383 -3.02 6.16 -7.55
N ILE A 384 -2.01 5.74 -8.32
CA ILE A 384 -0.61 5.75 -7.88
C ILE A 384 -0.15 7.19 -7.58
N VAL A 385 -0.46 8.15 -8.46
CA VAL A 385 -0.05 9.56 -8.28
C VAL A 385 -0.74 10.17 -7.06
N VAL A 386 -2.04 9.96 -6.88
CA VAL A 386 -2.77 10.45 -5.72
C VAL A 386 -2.26 9.80 -4.44
N TYR A 387 -2.02 8.49 -4.45
CA TYR A 387 -1.46 7.77 -3.30
C TYR A 387 -0.06 8.26 -2.91
N ILE A 388 0.80 8.55 -3.89
CA ILE A 388 2.09 9.20 -3.64
C ILE A 388 1.87 10.58 -3.03
N GLY A 389 0.96 11.38 -3.59
CA GLY A 389 0.59 12.68 -3.01
C GLY A 389 0.19 12.55 -1.55
N MET A 390 -0.64 11.58 -1.20
CA MET A 390 -1.07 11.30 0.18
C MET A 390 0.10 11.00 1.11
N ASN A 391 1.09 10.22 0.65
CA ASN A 391 2.27 9.90 1.45
C ASN A 391 3.19 11.10 1.73
N PHE A 392 3.09 12.15 0.92
CA PHE A 392 3.87 13.38 1.08
C PHE A 392 3.08 14.50 1.77
N ILE A 393 1.78 14.30 1.97
CA ILE A 393 0.98 15.12 2.86
C ILE A 393 1.32 14.69 4.28
N ASN A 394 1.76 15.61 5.11
CA ASN A 394 2.04 15.33 6.52
C ASN A 394 0.71 15.30 7.30
N PHE A 395 0.06 14.13 7.33
CA PHE A 395 -1.23 13.95 8.02
C PHE A 395 -1.11 14.29 9.51
N ASP A 396 -0.03 13.85 10.15
CA ASP A 396 0.21 14.01 11.58
C ASP A 396 0.26 15.50 11.96
N ALA A 397 1.01 16.31 11.20
CA ALA A 397 1.07 17.75 11.42
C ALA A 397 -0.28 18.45 11.13
N ILE A 398 -1.00 18.04 10.09
CA ILE A 398 -2.32 18.62 9.79
C ILE A 398 -3.32 18.31 10.91
N ILE A 399 -3.31 17.08 11.43
CA ILE A 399 -4.18 16.65 12.53
C ILE A 399 -3.84 17.45 13.79
N ALA A 400 -2.56 17.51 14.16
CA ALA A 400 -2.12 18.23 15.36
C ALA A 400 -2.49 19.73 15.25
N LYS A 401 -2.06 20.38 14.17
CA LYS A 401 -2.33 21.80 13.93
C LYS A 401 -3.83 22.11 13.96
N GLY A 402 -4.64 21.37 13.22
CA GLY A 402 -6.08 21.62 13.13
C GLY A 402 -6.82 21.37 14.45
N ASN A 403 -6.36 20.42 15.29
CA ASN A 403 -6.91 20.24 16.63
C ASN A 403 -6.49 21.33 17.61
N ILE A 404 -5.24 21.81 17.52
CA ILE A 404 -4.73 22.90 18.36
C ILE A 404 -5.41 24.23 18.00
N GLU A 405 -5.60 24.52 16.71
CA GLU A 405 -6.35 25.70 16.27
C GLU A 405 -7.79 25.66 16.81
N ARG A 406 -8.47 24.50 16.75
CA ARG A 406 -9.81 24.33 17.34
C ARG A 406 -9.81 24.51 18.86
N TYR A 407 -8.74 24.08 19.54
CA TYR A 407 -8.63 24.27 20.99
C TYR A 407 -8.62 25.74 21.37
N ILE A 408 -7.94 26.61 20.59
CA ILE A 408 -7.94 28.06 20.81
C ILE A 408 -9.36 28.64 20.76
N GLU A 409 -10.21 28.13 19.88
CA GLU A 409 -11.59 28.62 19.70
C GLU A 409 -12.58 28.02 20.71
N THR A 410 -12.42 26.73 21.05
CA THR A 410 -13.44 25.96 21.77
C THR A 410 -13.06 25.58 23.20
N GLY A 411 -11.77 25.68 23.55
CA GLY A 411 -11.20 25.19 24.81
C GLY A 411 -11.20 23.67 24.94
N LYS A 412 -11.49 22.91 23.88
CA LYS A 412 -11.57 21.43 23.90
C LYS A 412 -10.50 20.81 23.01
N ILE A 413 -9.64 19.99 23.61
CA ILE A 413 -8.62 19.20 22.94
C ILE A 413 -8.65 17.77 23.46
N ASP A 414 -8.37 16.82 22.58
CA ASP A 414 -8.21 15.42 22.91
C ASP A 414 -6.72 15.10 22.75
N LEU A 415 -5.95 15.32 23.81
CA LEU A 415 -4.49 15.14 23.77
C LEU A 415 -4.12 13.67 23.65
N GLU A 416 -4.85 12.77 24.32
CA GLU A 416 -4.66 11.32 24.23
C GLU A 416 -4.74 10.87 22.77
N TYR A 417 -5.77 11.31 22.02
CA TYR A 417 -5.86 11.05 20.59
C TYR A 417 -4.63 11.56 19.80
N LEU A 418 -4.17 12.78 20.08
CA LEU A 418 -3.04 13.35 19.34
C LEU A 418 -1.72 12.64 19.67
N GLU A 419 -1.50 12.28 20.94
CA GLU A 419 -0.30 11.56 21.39
C GLU A 419 -0.23 10.14 20.80
N GLU A 420 -1.36 9.46 20.66
CA GLU A 420 -1.42 8.09 20.12
C GLU A 420 -1.34 8.04 18.59
N GLU A 421 -2.00 8.98 17.90
CA GLU A 421 -2.24 8.88 16.45
C GLU A 421 -1.26 9.71 15.61
N THR A 422 -0.54 10.65 16.22
CA THR A 422 0.44 11.48 15.50
C THR A 422 1.88 11.07 15.82
N GLY A 423 2.71 10.98 14.79
CA GLY A 423 4.13 10.68 14.91
C GLY A 423 4.98 11.90 15.26
N THR A 424 6.30 11.74 15.13
CA THR A 424 7.28 12.81 15.40
C THR A 424 7.11 14.03 14.49
N ASP A 425 6.41 13.85 13.36
CA ASP A 425 6.07 14.89 12.42
C ASP A 425 5.14 15.97 13.01
N ALA A 426 4.43 15.68 14.10
CA ALA A 426 3.55 16.62 14.80
C ALA A 426 4.23 17.42 15.92
N ILE A 427 5.48 17.07 16.32
CA ILE A 427 6.18 17.70 17.45
C ILE A 427 6.26 19.24 17.36
N PRO A 428 6.54 19.85 16.19
CA PRO A 428 6.51 21.31 16.05
C PRO A 428 5.17 21.94 16.44
N GLU A 429 4.06 21.24 16.22
CA GLU A 429 2.72 21.74 16.55
C GLU A 429 2.45 21.60 18.05
N PHE A 430 2.85 20.50 18.70
CA PHE A 430 2.75 20.36 20.16
C PHE A 430 3.51 21.45 20.92
N ILE A 431 4.65 21.91 20.40
CA ILE A 431 5.41 23.00 21.02
C ILE A 431 4.62 24.31 20.99
N GLN A 432 3.86 24.57 19.93
CA GLN A 432 3.03 25.79 19.84
C GLN A 432 1.98 25.83 20.93
N ILE A 433 1.49 24.68 21.42
CA ILE A 433 0.58 24.65 22.59
C ILE A 433 1.21 25.38 23.77
N LEU A 434 2.50 25.19 24.04
CA LEU A 434 3.19 25.79 25.17
C LEU A 434 3.32 27.33 25.07
N GLU A 435 3.22 27.87 23.86
CA GLU A 435 3.31 29.31 23.58
C GLU A 435 1.97 30.04 23.68
N ILE A 436 0.85 29.31 23.72
CA ILE A 436 -0.49 29.89 23.81
C ILE A 436 -0.70 30.46 25.23
N LYS A 437 -1.10 31.73 25.33
CA LYS A 437 -1.19 32.48 26.60
C LYS A 437 -2.24 31.93 27.60
N ASN A 438 -3.32 31.34 27.11
CA ASN A 438 -4.49 30.95 27.91
C ASN A 438 -4.73 29.43 27.91
N VAL A 439 -3.68 28.63 27.86
CA VAL A 439 -3.79 27.16 27.95
C VAL A 439 -4.09 26.76 29.37
N ASP A 440 -5.01 25.82 29.53
CA ASP A 440 -5.29 25.22 30.83
C ASP A 440 -4.07 24.47 31.37
N GLU A 441 -3.86 24.53 32.69
CA GLU A 441 -2.65 24.00 33.32
C GLU A 441 -2.49 22.48 33.12
N GLN A 442 -3.61 21.76 33.00
CA GLN A 442 -3.63 20.32 32.74
C GLN A 442 -3.07 20.01 31.34
N THR A 443 -3.63 20.62 30.28
CA THR A 443 -3.17 20.49 28.89
C THR A 443 -1.70 20.84 28.76
N LYS A 444 -1.25 21.90 29.43
CA LYS A 444 0.15 22.30 29.43
C LYS A 444 1.05 21.22 30.06
N ASN A 445 0.68 20.69 31.21
CA ASN A 445 1.46 19.67 31.91
C ASN A 445 1.48 18.33 31.14
N GLU A 446 0.36 17.92 30.56
CA GLU A 446 0.26 16.73 29.70
C GLU A 446 1.16 16.87 28.46
N THR A 447 1.10 18.03 27.78
CA THR A 447 1.95 18.32 26.62
C THR A 447 3.44 18.29 26.98
N ILE A 448 3.84 18.88 28.12
CA ILE A 448 5.24 18.83 28.60
C ILE A 448 5.67 17.39 28.89
N ARG A 449 4.80 16.59 29.50
CA ARG A 449 5.07 15.17 29.78
C ARG A 449 5.32 14.41 28.49
N TYR A 450 4.44 14.56 27.50
CA TYR A 450 4.56 13.91 26.19
C TYR A 450 5.85 14.30 25.46
N ILE A 451 6.14 15.61 25.36
CA ILE A 451 7.34 16.15 24.73
C ILE A 451 8.61 15.58 25.38
N ASN A 452 8.65 15.48 26.72
CA ASN A 452 9.78 14.91 27.44
C ASN A 452 9.94 13.40 27.20
N ASP A 453 8.84 12.64 27.18
CA ASP A 453 8.85 11.21 26.89
C ASP A 453 9.34 10.94 25.45
N VAL A 454 8.86 11.71 24.48
CA VAL A 454 9.35 11.64 23.08
C VAL A 454 10.83 11.98 23.01
N TYR A 455 11.29 13.04 23.70
CA TYR A 455 12.70 13.40 23.74
C TYR A 455 13.58 12.29 24.33
N GLU A 456 13.15 11.69 25.44
CA GLU A 456 13.89 10.62 26.10
C GLU A 456 13.98 9.38 25.21
N LYS A 457 12.86 8.99 24.57
CA LYS A 457 12.82 7.91 23.57
C LYS A 457 13.80 8.17 22.42
N LEU A 458 13.77 9.36 21.82
CA LEU A 458 14.66 9.74 20.72
C LEU A 458 16.13 9.90 21.13
N SER A 459 16.39 10.25 22.39
CA SER A 459 17.75 10.40 22.92
C SER A 459 18.40 9.06 23.22
N ASN A 460 17.61 8.09 23.69
CA ASN A 460 18.05 6.73 23.94
C ASN A 460 18.12 5.88 22.65
N GLU A 461 17.47 6.31 21.58
CA GLU A 461 17.50 5.63 20.28
C GLU A 461 18.87 5.80 19.59
N LYS A 462 19.69 4.73 19.58
CA LYS A 462 20.94 4.67 18.82
C LYS A 462 20.66 4.44 17.33
N MET A 463 20.38 5.51 16.61
CA MET A 463 20.16 5.47 15.16
C MET A 463 21.48 5.18 14.41
N ASP A 464 21.45 4.15 13.56
CA ASP A 464 22.48 3.89 12.54
C ASP A 464 22.00 4.42 11.18
N VAL A 465 22.88 4.51 10.18
CA VAL A 465 22.59 4.96 8.81
C VAL A 465 21.37 4.24 8.21
N ARG A 466 21.15 2.98 8.56
CA ARG A 466 20.01 2.15 8.10
C ARG A 466 18.66 2.62 8.64
N ASP A 467 18.63 3.08 9.88
CA ASP A 467 17.42 3.46 10.61
C ASP A 467 17.10 4.95 10.47
N LEU A 468 17.90 5.69 9.68
CA LEU A 468 17.75 7.13 9.54
C LEU A 468 16.33 7.49 9.10
N ASN A 469 15.76 8.44 9.84
CA ASN A 469 14.45 9.01 9.58
C ASN A 469 14.52 10.51 9.91
N MET A 470 14.27 11.34 8.90
CA MET A 470 14.41 12.79 8.98
C MET A 470 13.45 13.41 9.98
N SER A 471 12.20 12.94 10.03
CA SER A 471 11.21 13.41 11.00
C SER A 471 11.69 13.23 12.44
N LYS A 472 12.22 12.04 12.78
CA LYS A 472 12.79 11.78 14.13
C LYS A 472 13.97 12.69 14.45
N ILE A 473 14.88 12.91 13.49
CA ILE A 473 16.06 13.77 13.67
C ILE A 473 15.64 15.23 13.89
N LEU A 474 14.70 15.72 13.08
CA LEU A 474 14.16 17.07 13.20
C LEU A 474 13.45 17.26 14.53
N ALA A 475 12.57 16.33 14.92
CA ALA A 475 11.89 16.36 16.21
C ALA A 475 12.88 16.44 17.37
N LYS A 476 13.91 15.56 17.40
CA LYS A 476 14.94 15.59 18.44
C LYS A 476 15.63 16.95 18.51
N LYS A 477 16.07 17.50 17.37
CA LYS A 477 16.76 18.79 17.31
C LYS A 477 15.87 19.94 17.81
N THR A 478 14.59 19.92 17.46
CA THR A 478 13.63 20.93 17.93
C THR A 478 13.45 20.84 19.44
N LEU A 479 13.36 19.63 20.00
CA LEU A 479 13.23 19.40 21.44
C LEU A 479 14.49 19.77 22.22
N GLU A 480 15.70 19.58 21.65
CA GLU A 480 16.96 20.03 22.24
C GLU A 480 17.03 21.56 22.39
N GLY A 481 16.39 22.32 21.50
CA GLY A 481 16.41 23.78 21.53
C GLY A 481 15.51 24.42 22.60
N ILE A 482 14.63 23.63 23.23
CA ILE A 482 13.62 24.11 24.19
C ILE A 482 14.00 23.74 25.64
N LYS A 483 14.92 22.78 25.82
CA LYS A 483 15.56 22.48 27.11
C LYS A 483 16.67 23.47 27.41
#